data_AF-A0A353N8F1-F1
#
_entry.id   AF-A0A353N8F1-F1
#
_cell.length_a   1.000
_cell.length_b   1.000
_cell.length_c   1.000
_cell.angle_alpha   90.00
_cell.angle_beta   90.00
_cell.angle_gamma   90.00
#
_symmetry.space_group_name_H-M   'P 1'
#
loop_
_entity.id
_entity.type
_entity.pdbx_description
1 polymer ?
#
loop_
_entity_poly.entity_id
_entity_poly.type
_entity_poly.pdbx_seq_one_letter_code
_entity_poly.pdbx_strand_id
1 'polypeptide(L)'
;MTKNHLLLLIERLEEILTKSPRLAGRSLIMVDEAFELLEKIRIALPAEIQEAEKIIRMKEEIIQQAREEADKLITRSTTEAKRVLSEHHLTKLAEEECKALKAEAYSYARQVEKELSLYVQDILEKLEENLIQALKVVHRAKDEYVVHTGEDEAPENAYD
;
A
#
# COMPACT_ATOMS: atom_id res chain seq x y z
N MET A 1 50.17 16.04 -4.96
CA MET A 1 51.66 15.99 -4.86
C MET A 1 52.26 17.25 -4.21
N THR A 2 51.48 18.31 -3.99
CA THR A 2 51.92 19.65 -3.51
C THR A 2 52.00 19.81 -1.99
N LYS A 3 51.08 19.21 -1.22
CA LYS A 3 51.09 19.27 0.26
C LYS A 3 52.40 18.76 0.89
N ASN A 4 52.99 17.71 0.31
CA ASN A 4 54.31 17.20 0.72
C ASN A 4 55.45 18.14 0.33
N HIS A 5 55.28 18.97 -0.70
CA HIS A 5 56.32 19.85 -1.19
C HIS A 5 56.53 21.07 -0.28
N LEU A 6 55.44 21.74 0.13
CA LEU A 6 55.53 22.86 1.08
C LEU A 6 56.08 22.40 2.43
N LEU A 7 55.63 21.24 2.91
CA LEU A 7 56.14 20.64 4.15
C LEU A 7 57.65 20.38 4.06
N LEU A 8 58.10 19.80 2.95
CA LEU A 8 59.52 19.51 2.71
C LEU A 8 60.38 20.77 2.61
N LEU A 9 59.85 21.87 2.03
CA LEU A 9 60.56 23.16 2.01
C LEU A 9 60.68 23.77 3.42
N ILE A 10 59.64 23.66 4.24
CA ILE A 10 59.65 24.13 5.63
C ILE A 10 60.61 23.26 6.47
N GLU A 11 60.54 21.94 6.35
CA GLU A 11 61.46 21.00 7.02
C GLU A 11 62.91 21.27 6.63
N ARG A 12 63.17 21.58 5.36
CA ARG A 12 64.51 21.91 4.88
C ARG A 12 65.02 23.24 5.46
N LEU A 13 64.14 24.24 5.56
CA LEU A 13 64.48 25.50 6.19
C LEU A 13 64.75 25.31 7.70
N GLU A 14 63.90 24.54 8.39
CA GLU A 14 64.09 24.16 9.79
C GLU A 14 65.40 23.40 10.00
N GLU A 15 65.76 22.51 9.09
CA GLU A 15 67.02 21.77 9.11
C GLU A 15 68.22 22.72 9.05
N ILE A 16 68.21 23.68 8.13
CA ILE A 16 69.29 24.69 8.02
C ILE A 16 69.36 25.53 9.29
N LEU A 17 68.23 26.00 9.80
CA LEU A 17 68.18 26.83 11.01
C LEU A 17 68.70 26.07 12.26
N THR A 18 68.42 24.77 12.34
CA THR A 18 68.75 23.93 13.50
C THR A 18 70.16 23.35 13.44
N LYS A 19 70.62 22.91 12.27
CA LYS A 19 71.93 22.26 12.07
C LYS A 19 73.07 23.24 11.74
N SER A 20 72.78 24.53 11.66
CA SER A 20 73.79 25.57 11.42
C SER A 20 74.89 25.58 12.49
N PRO A 21 76.18 25.66 12.12
CA PRO A 21 77.29 25.81 13.06
C PRO A 21 77.08 27.01 13.98
N ARG A 22 77.43 26.87 15.27
CA ARG A 22 77.31 27.98 16.23
C ARG A 22 78.66 28.63 16.48
N LEU A 23 78.71 29.96 16.42
CA LEU A 23 79.87 30.78 16.78
C LEU A 23 79.45 31.86 17.78
N ALA A 24 80.12 31.91 18.94
CA ALA A 24 79.83 32.87 20.02
C ALA A 24 78.33 32.92 20.41
N GLY A 25 77.67 31.76 20.47
CA GLY A 25 76.25 31.66 20.82
C GLY A 25 75.27 32.03 19.69
N ARG A 26 75.76 32.36 18.49
CA ARG A 26 74.95 32.69 17.31
C ARG A 26 75.05 31.58 16.25
N SER A 27 73.94 31.26 15.59
CA SER A 27 73.94 30.34 14.45
C SER A 27 74.49 31.03 13.20
N LEU A 28 75.46 30.41 12.53
CA LEU A 28 75.94 30.83 11.21
C LEU A 28 75.07 30.19 10.14
N ILE A 29 74.22 31.00 9.52
CA ILE A 29 73.29 30.57 8.47
C ILE A 29 73.77 31.12 7.13
N MET A 30 73.74 30.27 6.10
CA MET A 30 73.93 30.70 4.72
C MET A 30 72.67 31.44 4.26
N VAL A 31 72.76 32.77 4.27
CA VAL A 31 71.61 33.66 4.03
C VAL A 31 70.99 33.40 2.67
N ASP A 32 71.79 33.17 1.63
CA ASP A 32 71.31 32.92 0.25
C ASP A 32 70.44 31.64 0.18
N GLU A 33 70.89 30.53 0.80
CA GLU A 33 70.16 29.26 0.80
C GLU A 33 68.84 29.37 1.59
N ALA A 34 68.84 30.09 2.72
CA ALA A 34 67.63 30.35 3.51
C ALA A 34 66.64 31.24 2.74
N PHE A 35 67.11 32.27 2.04
CA PHE A 35 66.26 33.13 1.20
C PHE A 35 65.67 32.38 0.02
N GLU A 36 66.43 31.49 -0.63
CA GLU A 36 65.90 30.66 -1.72
C GLU A 36 64.75 29.75 -1.24
N LEU A 37 64.88 29.14 -0.06
CA LEU A 37 63.81 28.32 0.51
C LEU A 37 62.59 29.15 0.88
N LEU A 38 62.80 30.32 1.48
CA LEU A 38 61.71 31.26 1.80
C LEU A 38 60.97 31.73 0.55
N GLU A 39 61.68 31.99 -0.56
CA GLU A 39 61.06 32.39 -1.81
C GLU A 39 60.25 31.24 -2.43
N LYS A 40 60.78 30.01 -2.41
CA LYS A 40 60.04 28.81 -2.85
C LYS A 40 58.78 28.59 -2.01
N ILE A 41 58.85 28.76 -0.69
CA ILE A 41 57.69 28.70 0.21
C ILE A 41 56.68 29.79 -0.13
N ARG A 42 57.14 31.03 -0.35
CA ARG A 42 56.28 32.17 -0.69
C ARG A 42 55.52 31.95 -1.99
N ILE A 43 56.17 31.34 -2.99
CA ILE A 43 55.55 31.05 -4.29
C ILE A 43 54.54 29.90 -4.18
N ALA A 44 54.86 28.86 -3.41
CA ALA A 44 53.99 27.69 -3.26
C ALA A 44 52.74 28.02 -2.42
N LEU A 45 52.93 28.59 -1.23
CA LEU A 45 51.93 28.71 -0.17
C LEU A 45 50.54 29.23 -0.62
N PRO A 46 50.42 30.27 -1.47
CA PRO A 46 49.12 30.74 -1.94
C PRO A 46 48.30 29.67 -2.66
N ALA A 47 48.96 28.81 -3.44
CA ALA A 47 48.28 27.74 -4.18
C ALA A 47 47.73 26.67 -3.23
N GLU A 48 48.48 26.26 -2.20
CA GLU A 48 47.98 25.30 -1.21
C GLU A 48 46.82 25.86 -0.38
N ILE A 49 46.84 27.16 -0.02
CA ILE A 49 45.73 27.80 0.68
C ILE A 49 44.47 27.80 -0.20
N GLN A 50 44.59 28.16 -1.48
CA GLN A 50 43.46 28.14 -2.42
C GLN A 50 42.88 26.73 -2.61
N GLU A 51 43.75 25.71 -2.67
CA GLU A 51 43.32 24.31 -2.77
C GLU A 51 42.58 23.87 -1.50
N ALA A 52 43.09 24.22 -0.32
CA ALA A 52 42.42 23.93 0.96
C ALA A 52 41.04 24.59 1.05
N GLU A 53 40.93 25.87 0.68
CA GLU A 53 39.64 26.58 0.63
C GLU A 53 38.67 25.92 -0.34
N LYS A 54 39.15 25.47 -1.51
CA LYS A 54 38.32 24.76 -2.49
C LYS A 54 37.78 23.46 -1.91
N ILE A 55 38.62 22.69 -1.22
CA ILE A 55 38.20 21.44 -0.56
C ILE A 55 37.14 21.73 0.51
N ILE A 56 37.30 22.80 1.30
CA ILE A 56 36.31 23.20 2.31
C ILE A 56 34.98 23.55 1.65
N ARG A 57 34.98 24.38 0.59
CA ARG A 57 33.77 24.73 -0.15
C ARG A 57 33.08 23.49 -0.74
N MET A 58 33.84 22.60 -1.39
CA MET A 58 33.29 21.36 -1.94
C MET A 58 32.68 20.46 -0.86
N LYS A 59 33.32 20.38 0.32
CA LYS A 59 32.78 19.63 1.47
C LYS A 59 31.44 20.21 1.92
N GLU A 60 31.34 21.54 2.02
CA GLU A 60 30.10 22.21 2.41
C GLU A 60 28.99 21.98 1.39
N GLU A 61 29.30 22.06 0.09
CA GLU A 61 28.37 21.76 -0.99
C GLU A 61 27.86 20.31 -0.92
N ILE A 62 28.75 19.33 -0.72
CA ILE A 62 28.36 17.92 -0.57
C ILE A 62 27.44 17.72 0.64
N ILE A 63 27.76 18.35 1.78
CA ILE A 63 26.92 18.25 2.99
C ILE A 63 25.53 18.85 2.73
N GLN A 64 25.48 19.98 2.05
CA GLN A 64 24.23 20.65 1.73
C GLN A 64 23.37 19.80 0.78
N GLN A 65 23.97 19.27 -0.29
CA GLN A 65 23.29 18.36 -1.22
C GLN A 65 22.76 17.11 -0.51
N ALA A 66 23.58 16.47 0.34
CA ALA A 66 23.16 15.30 1.09
C ALA A 66 21.98 15.58 2.03
N ARG A 67 21.94 16.77 2.66
CA ARG A 67 20.81 17.20 3.49
C ARG A 67 19.54 17.38 2.65
N GLU A 68 19.63 18.07 1.52
CA GLU A 68 18.49 18.27 0.63
C GLU A 68 17.95 16.95 0.06
N GLU A 69 18.82 16.02 -0.28
CA GLU A 69 18.42 14.67 -0.73
C GLU A 69 17.75 13.88 0.39
N ALA A 70 18.27 13.94 1.61
CA ALA A 70 17.66 13.31 2.78
C ALA A 70 16.26 13.87 3.04
N ASP A 71 16.08 15.20 3.01
CA ASP A 71 14.79 15.85 3.21
C ASP A 71 13.77 15.47 2.12
N LYS A 72 14.22 15.41 0.85
CA LYS A 72 13.40 14.94 -0.27
C LYS A 72 12.97 13.48 -0.07
N LEU A 73 13.89 12.61 0.36
CA LEU A 73 13.61 11.20 0.62
C LEU A 73 12.60 11.01 1.75
N ILE A 74 12.75 11.74 2.86
CA ILE A 74 11.82 11.72 3.99
C ILE A 74 10.44 12.18 3.56
N THR A 75 10.35 13.27 2.81
CA THR A 75 9.08 13.83 2.32
C THR A 75 8.36 12.85 1.39
N ARG A 76 9.10 12.24 0.45
CA ARG A 76 8.55 11.25 -0.47
C ARG A 76 8.06 10.00 0.27
N SER A 77 8.88 9.48 1.18
CA SER A 77 8.54 8.29 1.97
C SER A 77 7.31 8.52 2.85
N THR A 78 7.20 9.70 3.46
CA THR A 78 6.06 10.07 4.30
C THR A 78 4.78 10.18 3.46
N THR A 79 4.87 10.76 2.26
CA THR A 79 3.74 10.88 1.34
C THR A 79 3.25 9.50 0.89
N GLU A 80 4.16 8.62 0.50
CA GLU A 80 3.81 7.25 0.09
C GLU A 80 3.22 6.44 1.24
N ALA A 81 3.78 6.54 2.45
CA ALA A 81 3.24 5.88 3.63
C ALA A 81 1.79 6.32 3.92
N LYS A 82 1.51 7.63 3.82
CA LYS A 82 0.14 8.16 3.97
C LYS A 82 -0.80 7.61 2.89
N ARG A 83 -0.35 7.55 1.64
CA ARG A 83 -1.14 7.01 0.52
C ARG A 83 -1.50 5.55 0.75
N VAL A 84 -0.51 4.71 1.07
CA VAL A 84 -0.71 3.27 1.31
C VAL A 84 -1.64 3.02 2.51
N LEU A 85 -1.47 3.76 3.61
CA LEU A 85 -2.35 3.64 4.77
C LEU A 85 -3.79 4.04 4.44
N SER A 86 -3.97 5.11 3.66
CA SER A 86 -5.29 5.55 3.20
C SER A 86 -5.95 4.51 2.31
N GLU A 87 -5.22 3.95 1.34
CA GLU A 87 -5.70 2.88 0.47
C GLU A 87 -6.06 1.62 1.25
N HIS A 88 -5.22 1.22 2.22
CA HIS A 88 -5.48 0.06 3.06
C HIS A 88 -6.71 0.27 3.95
N HIS A 89 -6.88 1.45 4.53
CA HIS A 89 -8.07 1.78 5.33
C HIS A 89 -9.34 1.75 4.48
N LEU A 90 -9.31 2.34 3.28
CA LEU A 90 -10.44 2.32 2.35
C LEU A 90 -10.80 0.88 1.94
N THR A 91 -9.79 0.06 1.63
CA THR A 91 -9.99 -1.34 1.25
C THR A 91 -10.64 -2.13 2.39
N LYS A 92 -10.16 -1.94 3.63
CA LYS A 92 -10.72 -2.61 4.81
C LYS A 92 -12.17 -2.21 5.06
N LEU A 93 -12.49 -0.91 4.95
CA LEU A 93 -13.86 -0.42 5.09
C LEU A 93 -14.78 -1.02 4.02
N ALA A 94 -14.33 -1.03 2.76
CA ALA A 94 -15.09 -1.62 1.65
C ALA A 94 -15.33 -3.13 1.86
N GLU A 95 -14.35 -3.87 2.39
CA GLU A 95 -14.52 -5.28 2.75
C GLU A 95 -15.55 -5.49 3.87
N GLU A 96 -15.54 -4.64 4.90
CA GLU A 96 -16.51 -4.68 6.00
C GLU A 96 -17.92 -4.38 5.51
N GLU A 97 -18.11 -3.34 4.70
CA GLU A 97 -19.40 -3.02 4.06
C GLU A 97 -19.88 -4.14 3.14
N CYS A 98 -19.00 -4.70 2.31
CA CYS A 98 -19.34 -5.82 1.45
C CYS A 98 -19.79 -7.06 2.25
N LYS A 99 -19.15 -7.33 3.39
CA LYS A 99 -19.56 -8.44 4.29
C LYS A 99 -20.94 -8.17 4.89
N ALA A 100 -21.20 -6.96 5.35
CA ALA A 100 -22.50 -6.56 5.89
C ALA A 100 -23.61 -6.69 4.84
N LEU A 101 -23.39 -6.14 3.64
CA LEU A 101 -24.33 -6.22 2.52
C LEU A 101 -24.62 -7.67 2.11
N LYS A 102 -23.60 -8.53 2.04
CA LYS A 102 -23.81 -9.96 1.77
C LYS A 102 -24.64 -10.64 2.85
N ALA A 103 -24.36 -10.35 4.12
CA ALA A 103 -25.12 -10.92 5.24
C ALA A 103 -26.60 -10.50 5.17
N GLU A 104 -26.87 -9.22 4.87
CA GLU A 104 -28.21 -8.70 4.67
C GLU A 104 -28.91 -9.37 3.47
N ALA A 105 -28.24 -9.46 2.32
CA ALA A 105 -28.78 -10.11 1.13
C ALA A 105 -29.13 -11.59 1.39
N TYR A 106 -28.28 -12.33 2.10
CA TYR A 106 -28.59 -13.71 2.48
C TYR A 106 -29.74 -13.81 3.47
N SER A 107 -29.87 -12.85 4.40
CA SER A 107 -31.00 -12.80 5.33
C SER A 107 -32.31 -12.52 4.59
N TYR A 108 -32.29 -11.56 3.67
CA TYR A 108 -33.43 -11.21 2.84
C TYR A 108 -33.85 -12.38 1.94
N ALA A 109 -32.90 -13.05 1.28
CA ALA A 109 -33.18 -14.22 0.45
C ALA A 109 -33.89 -15.33 1.26
N ARG A 110 -33.39 -15.64 2.47
CA ARG A 110 -34.04 -16.62 3.36
C ARG A 110 -35.45 -16.20 3.78
N GLN A 111 -35.66 -14.91 4.01
CA GLN A 111 -36.98 -14.40 4.37
C GLN A 111 -37.95 -14.56 3.20
N VAL A 112 -37.54 -14.17 1.98
CA VAL A 112 -38.35 -14.34 0.76
C VAL A 112 -38.68 -15.81 0.51
N GLU A 113 -37.72 -16.72 0.65
CA GLU A 113 -37.96 -18.16 0.50
C GLU A 113 -39.01 -18.67 1.50
N LYS A 114 -38.92 -18.23 2.75
CA LYS A 114 -39.88 -18.60 3.79
C LYS A 114 -41.28 -18.06 3.48
N GLU A 115 -41.37 -16.78 3.11
CA GLU A 115 -42.64 -16.13 2.75
C GLU A 115 -43.28 -16.80 1.53
N LEU A 116 -42.49 -17.10 0.50
CA LEU A 116 -42.95 -17.82 -0.69
C LEU A 116 -43.44 -19.23 -0.35
N SER A 117 -42.73 -19.96 0.52
CA SER A 117 -43.16 -21.29 0.95
C SER A 117 -44.52 -21.25 1.65
N LEU A 118 -44.75 -20.26 2.52
CA LEU A 118 -46.04 -20.08 3.19
C LEU A 118 -47.14 -19.72 2.21
N TYR A 119 -46.84 -18.85 1.23
CA TYR A 119 -47.79 -18.47 0.20
C TYR A 119 -48.18 -19.63 -0.72
N VAL A 120 -47.20 -20.44 -1.14
CA VAL A 120 -47.46 -21.64 -1.95
C VAL A 120 -48.33 -22.64 -1.18
N GLN A 121 -48.08 -22.81 0.12
CA GLN A 121 -48.90 -23.68 0.96
C GLN A 121 -50.36 -23.21 1.00
N ASP A 122 -50.61 -21.92 1.24
CA ASP A 122 -51.95 -21.34 1.26
C ASP A 122 -52.69 -21.51 -0.09
N ILE A 123 -51.99 -21.34 -1.22
CA ILE A 123 -52.58 -21.60 -2.55
C ILE A 123 -52.96 -23.07 -2.70
N LEU A 124 -52.06 -23.99 -2.31
CA LEU A 124 -52.30 -25.42 -2.47
C LEU A 124 -53.45 -25.90 -1.58
N GLU A 125 -53.56 -25.41 -0.34
CA GLU A 125 -54.69 -25.69 0.56
C GLU A 125 -56.01 -25.23 -0.06
N LYS A 126 -56.08 -24.00 -0.58
CA LYS A 126 -57.28 -23.49 -1.28
C LYS A 126 -57.63 -24.30 -2.52
N LEU A 127 -56.62 -24.75 -3.29
CA LEU A 127 -56.84 -25.58 -4.46
C LEU A 127 -57.42 -26.95 -4.06
N GLU A 128 -56.87 -27.58 -3.03
CA GLU A 128 -57.35 -28.85 -2.49
C GLU A 128 -58.81 -28.74 -2.03
N GLU A 129 -59.15 -27.72 -1.23
CA GLU A 129 -60.52 -27.48 -0.78
C GLU A 129 -61.50 -27.36 -1.95
N ASN A 130 -61.13 -26.58 -2.97
CA ASN A 130 -61.96 -26.41 -4.16
C ASN A 130 -62.16 -27.72 -4.93
N LEU A 131 -61.10 -28.53 -5.08
CA LEU A 131 -61.19 -29.84 -5.74
C LEU A 131 -62.07 -30.82 -4.96
N ILE A 132 -61.98 -30.83 -3.62
CA ILE A 132 -62.85 -31.64 -2.76
C ILE A 132 -64.32 -31.23 -2.95
N GLN A 133 -64.61 -29.92 -2.99
CA GLN A 133 -65.97 -29.44 -3.22
C GLN A 133 -66.50 -29.84 -4.61
N ALA A 134 -65.68 -29.71 -5.65
CA ALA A 134 -66.04 -30.15 -7.00
C ALA A 134 -66.31 -31.67 -7.04
N LEU A 135 -65.46 -32.49 -6.42
CA LEU A 135 -65.66 -33.93 -6.29
C LEU A 135 -66.96 -34.29 -5.56
N LYS A 136 -67.31 -33.57 -4.49
CA LYS A 136 -68.60 -33.75 -3.78
C LYS A 136 -69.80 -33.45 -4.67
N VAL A 137 -69.70 -32.50 -5.58
CA VAL A 137 -70.76 -32.21 -6.55
C VAL A 137 -70.88 -33.35 -7.58
N VAL A 138 -69.74 -33.83 -8.09
CA VAL A 138 -69.71 -34.95 -9.04
C VAL A 138 -70.25 -36.24 -8.42
N HIS A 139 -69.87 -36.58 -7.18
CA HIS A 139 -70.41 -37.75 -6.50
C HIS A 139 -71.92 -37.65 -6.30
N ARG A 140 -72.44 -36.49 -5.86
CA ARG A 140 -73.89 -36.29 -5.75
C ARG A 140 -74.61 -36.48 -7.08
N ALA A 141 -74.09 -35.89 -8.16
CA ALA A 141 -74.67 -36.06 -9.50
C ALA A 141 -74.64 -37.53 -9.97
N LYS A 142 -73.58 -38.28 -9.63
CA LYS A 142 -73.47 -39.71 -9.93
C LYS A 142 -74.47 -40.54 -9.11
N ASP A 143 -74.60 -40.27 -7.82
CA ASP A 143 -75.54 -40.99 -6.94
C ASP A 143 -76.99 -40.76 -7.38
N GLU A 144 -77.35 -39.53 -7.76
CA GLU A 144 -78.65 -39.20 -8.36
C GLU A 144 -78.89 -39.96 -9.67
N TYR A 145 -77.87 -40.15 -10.50
CA TYR A 145 -77.98 -40.90 -11.76
C TYR A 145 -78.17 -42.41 -11.55
N VAL A 146 -77.49 -43.02 -10.57
CA VAL A 146 -77.61 -44.45 -10.26
C VAL A 146 -79.03 -44.80 -9.76
N VAL A 147 -79.70 -43.87 -9.08
CA VAL A 147 -81.09 -44.05 -8.62
C VAL A 147 -82.07 -44.11 -9.79
N HIS A 148 -81.80 -43.47 -10.93
CA HIS A 148 -82.68 -43.51 -12.11
C HIS A 148 -82.49 -44.74 -13.01
N THR A 149 -81.39 -45.49 -12.89
CA THR A 149 -81.15 -46.69 -13.71
C THR A 149 -81.67 -48.00 -13.09
N GLY A 150 -82.27 -47.96 -11.89
CA GLY A 150 -82.75 -49.13 -11.15
C GLY A 150 -84.25 -49.41 -11.26
N GLU A 151 -85.04 -48.58 -11.95
CA GLU A 151 -86.51 -48.72 -12.04
C GLU A 151 -87.02 -49.15 -13.43
N ASP A 152 -86.14 -49.37 -14.42
CA ASP A 152 -86.53 -49.66 -15.82
C ASP A 152 -86.19 -51.08 -16.32
N GLU A 153 -86.11 -52.09 -15.43
CA GLU A 153 -86.07 -53.50 -15.86
C GLU A 153 -87.10 -54.37 -15.12
N ALA A 154 -88.32 -54.44 -15.66
CA ALA A 154 -89.18 -55.63 -15.59
C ALA A 154 -89.92 -55.81 -16.93
N PRO A 155 -90.05 -57.05 -17.44
CA PRO A 155 -90.03 -57.30 -18.87
C PRO A 155 -91.40 -57.21 -19.54
N GLU A 156 -91.33 -56.75 -20.79
CA GLU A 156 -92.33 -56.88 -21.84
C GLU A 156 -92.59 -58.37 -22.17
N ASN A 157 -93.75 -58.89 -21.74
CA ASN A 157 -94.68 -59.75 -22.50
C ASN A 157 -95.45 -60.73 -21.59
N ALA A 158 -96.78 -60.65 -21.65
CA ALA A 158 -97.58 -61.69 -22.31
C ALA A 158 -98.99 -61.14 -22.55
N TYR A 159 -99.35 -61.06 -23.83
CA TYR A 159 -100.71 -60.97 -24.34
C TYR A 159 -101.50 -62.26 -24.02
N ASP A 160 -102.82 -62.09 -23.87
CA ASP A 160 -103.91 -63.08 -23.69
C ASP A 160 -104.00 -63.87 -22.36
#